data_AF-A0A9E5I959-F1
#
_entry.id   AF-A0A9E5I959-F1
#
_cell.length_a   1.000
_cell.length_b   1.000
_cell.length_c   1.000
_cell.angle_alpha   90.00
_cell.angle_beta   90.00
_cell.angle_gamma   90.00
#
_symmetry.space_group_name_H-M   'P 1'
#
loop_
_entity.id
_entity.type
_entity.pdbx_description
1 polymer ?
#
loop_
_entity_poly.entity_id
_entity_poly.type
_entity_poly.pdbx_seq_one_letter_code
_entity_poly.pdbx_strand_id
1 'polypeptide(L)'
;MSSGETLESLDYSILQQCMHCGMCLPTCPTYDATKLEQHSPRGRISLMRAIADGQLSPTRAFGEEHVGGVPVDFRKGEILDAAG
;
A
#
# COMPACT_ATOMS: atom_id res chain seq x y z
N MET A 1 11.69 7.85 18.48
CA MET A 1 10.49 6.99 18.69
C MET A 1 9.42 7.52 17.75
N SER A 2 9.53 7.18 16.46
CA SER A 2 8.46 7.47 15.50
C SER A 2 7.53 6.27 15.56
N SER A 3 6.40 6.42 16.25
CA SER A 3 5.34 5.42 16.23
C SER A 3 5.06 5.07 14.77
N GLY A 4 5.19 3.79 14.42
CA GLY A 4 4.81 3.33 13.08
C GLY A 4 3.32 3.62 12.90
N GLU A 5 2.99 4.52 11.97
CA GLU A 5 1.61 4.80 11.59
C GLU A 5 1.09 3.59 10.80
N THR A 6 0.33 2.72 11.48
CA THR A 6 -0.30 1.55 10.85
C THR A 6 -1.47 1.99 9.98
N LEU A 7 -1.85 1.16 9.00
CA LEU A 7 -2.98 1.47 8.11
C LEU A 7 -4.30 1.62 8.89
N GLU A 8 -4.46 0.97 10.05
CA GLU A 8 -5.62 1.15 10.93
C GLU A 8 -5.68 2.54 11.58
N SER A 9 -4.54 3.21 11.73
CA SER A 9 -4.44 4.54 12.34
C SER A 9 -4.49 5.69 11.34
N LEU A 10 -4.51 5.39 10.04
CA LEU A 10 -4.54 6.37 8.96
C LEU A 10 -5.90 7.07 8.89
N ASP A 11 -5.90 8.40 8.73
CA ASP A 11 -7.11 9.13 8.35
C ASP A 11 -7.55 8.67 6.94
N TYR A 12 -8.67 7.95 6.89
CA TYR A 12 -9.24 7.40 5.66
C TYR A 12 -9.52 8.49 4.60
N SER A 13 -9.68 9.76 4.99
CA SER A 13 -9.82 10.89 4.05
C SER A 13 -8.64 11.02 3.08
N ILE A 14 -7.44 10.62 3.50
CA ILE A 14 -6.22 10.65 2.68
C ILE A 14 -6.36 9.69 1.49
N LEU A 15 -6.95 8.50 1.70
CA LEU A 15 -7.20 7.53 0.63
C LEU A 15 -8.31 7.98 -0.35
N GLN A 16 -9.17 8.92 0.08
CA GLN A 16 -10.25 9.49 -0.73
C GLN A 16 -9.80 10.60 -1.68
N GLN A 17 -8.56 11.09 -1.57
CA GLN A 17 -8.02 12.11 -2.47
C GLN A 17 -7.85 11.60 -3.91
N CYS A 18 -7.72 10.28 -4.10
CA CYS A 18 -7.69 9.67 -5.41
C CYS A 18 -9.11 9.49 -5.97
N MET A 19 -9.46 10.28 -6.98
CA MET A 19 -10.71 10.19 -7.74
C MET A 19 -10.62 9.26 -8.97
N HIS A 20 -9.57 8.45 -9.06
CA HIS A 20 -9.34 7.45 -10.13
C HIS A 20 -9.24 7.98 -11.57
N CYS A 21 -9.04 9.28 -11.78
CA CYS A 21 -8.96 9.90 -13.12
C CYS A 21 -7.75 9.47 -13.97
N GLY A 22 -6.69 8.94 -13.36
CA GLY A 22 -5.50 8.44 -14.07
C GLY A 22 -4.49 9.52 -14.49
N MET A 23 -4.67 10.77 -14.08
CA MET A 23 -3.77 11.88 -14.41
C MET A 23 -2.34 11.70 -13.88
N CYS A 24 -2.15 10.82 -12.89
CA CYS A 24 -0.83 10.48 -12.36
C CYS A 24 -0.04 9.48 -13.22
N LEU A 25 -0.70 8.74 -14.12
CA LEU A 25 -0.04 7.69 -14.91
C LEU A 25 1.01 8.24 -15.89
N PRO A 26 0.72 9.29 -16.69
CA PRO A 26 1.69 9.80 -17.66
C PRO A 26 2.96 10.37 -17.02
N THR A 27 2.86 10.81 -15.76
CA THR A 27 3.96 11.42 -15.01
C THR A 27 4.72 10.41 -14.15
N CYS A 28 4.25 9.17 -14.04
CA CYS A 28 4.84 8.17 -13.16
C CYS A 28 5.96 7.40 -13.89
N PRO A 29 7.24 7.59 -13.52
CA PRO A 29 8.35 6.91 -14.20
C PRO A 29 8.33 5.39 -14.02
N THR A 30 7.85 4.91 -12.87
CA THR A 30 7.70 3.46 -12.63
C THR A 30 6.63 2.85 -13.51
N TYR A 31 5.49 3.54 -13.67
CA TYR A 31 4.46 3.08 -14.60
C TYR A 31 4.96 3.14 -16.04
N ASP A 32 5.72 4.17 -16.41
CA ASP A 32 6.27 4.24 -17.77
C ASP A 32 7.19 3.06 -18.08
N ALA A 33 8.08 2.70 -17.15
CA ALA A 33 9.01 1.60 -17.29
C ALA A 33 8.35 0.21 -17.24
N THR A 34 7.39 0.00 -16.34
CA THR A 34 6.82 -1.33 -16.06
C THR A 34 5.50 -1.60 -16.78
N LYS A 35 4.75 -0.54 -17.10
CA LYS A 35 3.33 -0.58 -17.51
C LYS A 35 2.41 -1.28 -16.50
N LEU A 36 2.88 -1.50 -15.27
CA LEU A 36 2.11 -2.08 -14.18
C LEU A 36 1.50 -0.98 -13.31
N GLU A 37 0.18 -0.84 -13.39
CA GLU A 37 -0.52 0.24 -12.71
C GLU A 37 -0.41 0.15 -11.19
N GLN A 38 -0.35 -1.06 -10.62
CA GLN A 38 -0.21 -1.30 -9.18
C GLN A 38 1.03 -0.62 -8.57
N HIS A 39 2.06 -0.33 -9.39
CA HIS A 39 3.25 0.39 -8.96
C HIS A 39 3.15 1.92 -9.11
N SER A 40 2.12 2.42 -9.77
CA SER A 40 1.83 3.86 -9.86
C SER A 40 1.29 4.41 -8.54
N PRO A 41 1.31 5.75 -8.33
CA PRO A 41 0.68 6.36 -7.16
C PRO A 41 -0.80 5.97 -7.01
N ARG A 42 -1.58 5.98 -8.11
CA ARG A 42 -2.98 5.55 -8.11
C ARG A 42 -3.13 4.09 -7.70
N GLY A 43 -2.32 3.20 -8.28
CA GLY A 43 -2.37 1.77 -7.98
C GLY A 43 -2.10 1.49 -6.51
N ARG A 44 -1.10 2.15 -5.91
CA ARG A 44 -0.79 2.00 -4.48
C ARG A 44 -1.91 2.48 -3.58
N ILE A 45 -2.54 3.63 -3.87
CA ILE A 45 -3.71 4.10 -3.11
C ILE A 45 -4.88 3.12 -3.26
N SER A 46 -5.10 2.57 -4.46
CA SER A 46 -6.15 1.57 -4.68
C SER A 46 -5.91 0.30 -3.85
N LEU A 47 -4.66 -0.15 -3.75
CA LEU A 47 -4.29 -1.31 -2.92
C LEU A 47 -4.47 -1.01 -1.43
N MET A 48 -3.99 0.15 -0.96
CA MET A 48 -4.17 0.59 0.43
C MET A 48 -5.65 0.70 0.81
N ARG A 49 -6.49 1.28 -0.06
CA ARG A 49 -7.94 1.32 0.12
C ARG A 49 -8.54 -0.08 0.16
N ALA A 50 -8.18 -0.97 -0.75
CA ALA A 50 -8.70 -2.34 -0.76
C ALA A 50 -8.36 -3.09 0.53
N ILE A 51 -7.18 -2.86 1.11
CA ILE A 51 -6.80 -3.43 2.40
C ILE A 51 -7.61 -2.80 3.53
N ALA A 52 -7.71 -1.47 3.57
CA ALA A 52 -8.46 -0.74 4.59
C ALA A 52 -9.97 -1.10 4.57
N ASP A 53 -10.54 -1.34 3.40
CA ASP A 53 -11.93 -1.74 3.18
C ASP A 53 -12.16 -3.25 3.42
N GLY A 54 -11.12 -4.00 3.80
CA GLY A 54 -11.16 -5.44 4.01
C GLY A 54 -11.41 -6.26 2.73
N GLN A 55 -11.29 -5.65 1.56
CA GLN A 55 -11.49 -6.29 0.24
C GLN A 55 -10.25 -7.06 -0.23
N LEU A 56 -9.08 -6.69 0.27
CA LEU A 56 -7.81 -7.35 -0.03
C LEU A 56 -7.10 -7.71 1.28
N SER A 57 -6.85 -8.99 1.50
CA SER A 57 -5.92 -9.41 2.53
C SER A 57 -4.50 -9.37 1.97
N PRO A 58 -3.62 -8.51 2.49
CA PRO A 58 -2.23 -8.47 2.03
C PRO A 58 -1.55 -9.80 2.37
N THR A 59 -0.88 -10.36 1.37
CA THR A 59 -0.17 -11.63 1.48
C THR A 59 1.31 -11.40 1.74
N ARG A 60 2.04 -12.46 2.13
CA ARG A 60 3.50 -12.39 2.24
C ARG A 60 4.16 -11.95 0.93
N ALA A 61 3.74 -12.54 -0.19
CA ALA A 61 4.23 -12.18 -1.52
C ALA A 61 3.95 -10.69 -1.84
N PHE A 62 2.78 -10.19 -1.44
CA PHE A 62 2.44 -8.77 -1.59
C PHE A 62 3.40 -7.87 -0.80
N GLY A 63 3.71 -8.21 0.46
CA GLY A 63 4.68 -7.48 1.28
C GLY A 63 6.12 -7.54 0.77
N GLU A 64 6.53 -8.68 0.21
CA GLU A 64 7.84 -8.85 -0.43
C GLU A 64 8.00 -7.93 -1.65
N GLU A 65 6.97 -7.85 -2.50
CA GLU A 65 7.00 -7.05 -3.71
C GLU A 65 6.82 -5.54 -3.45
N HIS A 66 5.96 -5.16 -2.51
CA HIS A 66 5.51 -3.77 -2.35
C HIS A 66 6.05 -3.05 -1.09
N VAL A 67 6.47 -3.79 -0.07
CA VAL A 67 6.89 -3.26 1.25
C VAL A 67 8.35 -3.59 1.59
N GLY A 68 9.05 -4.34 0.72
CA GLY A 68 10.46 -4.65 0.88
C GLY A 68 10.76 -5.88 1.75
N GLY A 69 9.84 -6.85 1.80
CA GLY A 69 10.09 -8.15 2.45
C GLY A 69 9.95 -8.16 3.97
N VAL A 70 9.36 -7.11 4.54
CA VAL A 70 9.06 -7.05 5.97
C VAL A 70 7.81 -7.88 6.26
N PRO A 71 7.85 -8.89 7.14
CA PRO A 71 6.65 -9.61 7.53
C PRO A 71 5.78 -8.66 8.36
N VAL A 72 4.48 -8.58 8.05
CA VAL A 72 3.53 -7.69 8.73
C VAL A 72 2.40 -8.54 9.29
N ASP A 73 2.04 -8.36 10.56
CA ASP A 73 0.84 -8.96 11.14
C ASP A 73 -0.37 -8.15 10.69
N PHE A 74 -1.02 -8.61 9.62
CA PHE A 74 -2.17 -7.92 9.05
C PHE A 74 -3.45 -7.95 9.89
N ARG A 75 -3.45 -8.65 11.04
CA ARG A 75 -4.55 -8.54 12.02
C ARG A 75 -4.35 -7.42 13.03
N LYS A 76 -3.11 -6.95 13.19
CA LYS A 76 -2.71 -5.98 14.21
C LYS A 76 -1.99 -4.74 13.65
N GLY A 77 -1.64 -4.77 12.36
CA GLY A 77 -0.98 -3.66 11.67
C GLY A 77 0.50 -3.48 12.02
N GLU A 78 1.11 -4.43 12.73
CA GLU A 78 2.47 -4.33 13.25
C GLU A 78 3.49 -5.04 12.34
N ILE A 79 4.69 -4.47 12.22
CA ILE A 79 5.85 -5.14 11.63
C ILE A 79 6.20 -6.32 12.53
N LEU A 80 6.13 -7.54 11.99
CA LEU A 80 6.69 -8.72 12.65
C LEU A 80 8.20 -8.56 12.57
N ASP A 81 8.83 -8.06 13.62
CA ASP A 81 10.28 -8.12 13.74
C ASP A 81 10.70 -9.57 13.55
N ALA A 82 11.64 -9.83 12.64
CA ALA A 82 12.17 -11.17 12.38
C ALA A 82 12.99 -11.75 13.56
N ALA A 83 12.97 -11.08 14.72
CA ALA A 83 13.59 -11.54 15.95
C ALA A 83 12.50 -12.11 16.86
N GLY A 84 12.56 -13.43 17.06
CA GLY A 84 11.99 -14.03 18.27
C GLY A 84 12.69 -13.51 19.52
#